data_AF-A0A8J4VYX5-F1
#
_entry.id   AF-A0A8J4VYX5-F1
#
_cell.length_a   1.000
_cell.length_b   1.000
_cell.length_c   1.000
_cell.angle_alpha   90.00
_cell.angle_beta   90.00
_cell.angle_gamma   90.00
#
_symmetry.space_group_name_H-M   'P 1'
#
loop_
_entity.id
_entity.type
_entity.pdbx_description
1 polymer ?
#
loop_
_entity_poly.entity_id
_entity_poly.type
_entity_poly.pdbx_seq_one_letter_code
_entity_poly.pdbx_strand_id
1 'polypeptide(L)'
;MEHRSIRIQRHPIKQFYQVHKALAFVESRREVFEEVLEIVSYMTFFSPTISMDMWSLAPLMMEALADFASDYFPNILVPLDNYVSRGTAHFLPCKEPDYQQSLWKLQRASGSMG
;
A
#
# COMPACT_ATOMS: atom_id res chain seq x y z
N MET A 1 33.90 3.40 27.17
CA MET A 1 32.82 4.14 26.48
C MET A 1 33.11 4.12 25.00
N GLU A 2 32.39 3.31 24.22
CA GLU A 2 32.35 3.46 22.77
C GLU A 2 31.00 2.89 22.29
N HIS A 3 30.05 3.78 22.02
CA HIS A 3 28.75 3.45 21.46
C HIS A 3 28.90 3.45 19.94
N ARG A 4 29.00 2.27 19.31
CA ARG A 4 29.00 2.17 17.84
C ARG A 4 27.63 2.56 17.32
N SER A 5 27.54 3.75 16.76
CA SER A 5 26.38 4.24 16.02
C SER A 5 26.22 3.42 14.74
N ILE A 6 25.20 2.56 14.70
CA ILE A 6 24.82 1.82 13.50
C ILE A 6 24.19 2.83 12.54
N ARG A 7 24.96 3.31 11.55
CA ARG A 7 24.42 4.02 10.39
C ARG A 7 23.61 3.03 9.56
N ILE A 8 22.29 3.10 9.67
CA ILE A 8 21.37 2.48 8.71
C ILE A 8 21.54 3.23 7.38
N GLN A 9 22.37 2.66 6.50
CA GLN A 9 22.69 3.25 5.21
C GLN A 9 21.54 3.00 4.24
N ARG A 10 20.89 4.09 3.84
CA ARG A 10 19.83 4.26 2.84
C ARG A 10 19.84 3.24 1.69
N HIS A 11 18.92 2.27 1.69
CA HIS A 11 18.52 1.51 0.49
C HIS A 11 17.00 1.36 0.26
N PRO A 12 16.14 2.38 0.56
CA PRO A 12 14.69 2.27 0.32
C PRO A 12 14.33 2.08 -1.17
N ILE A 13 15.15 2.58 -2.09
CA ILE A 13 14.87 2.55 -3.54
C ILE A 13 14.91 1.14 -4.13
N LYS A 14 15.81 0.26 -3.66
CA LYS A 14 15.89 -1.12 -4.16
C LYS A 14 14.74 -1.99 -3.65
N GLN A 15 14.33 -1.82 -2.39
CA GLN A 15 13.14 -2.47 -1.85
C GLN A 15 11.88 -1.99 -2.58
N PHE A 16 11.79 -0.68 -2.86
CA PHE A 16 10.69 -0.09 -3.60
C PHE A 16 10.54 -0.66 -5.03
N TYR A 17 11.63 -0.77 -5.78
CA TYR A 17 11.60 -1.35 -7.13
C TYR A 17 11.12 -2.80 -7.15
N GLN A 18 11.47 -3.58 -6.12
CA GLN A 18 11.01 -4.96 -6.00
C GLN A 18 9.54 -5.04 -5.64
N VAL A 19 9.01 -4.16 -4.78
CA VAL A 19 7.57 -4.07 -4.47
C VAL A 19 6.76 -3.65 -5.70
N HIS A 20 7.25 -2.67 -6.47
CA HIS A 20 6.58 -2.22 -7.69
C HIS A 20 6.56 -3.31 -8.76
N LYS A 21 7.70 -3.97 -9.01
CA LYS A 21 7.74 -5.17 -9.85
C LYS A 21 6.85 -6.28 -9.30
N ALA A 22 6.77 -6.41 -7.97
CA ALA A 22 5.99 -7.43 -7.30
C ALA A 22 4.48 -7.25 -7.45
N LEU A 23 3.99 -6.06 -7.75
CA LEU A 23 2.57 -5.82 -8.01
C LEU A 23 2.23 -5.91 -9.50
N ALA A 24 3.21 -5.77 -10.40
CA ALA A 24 2.99 -5.69 -11.85
C ALA A 24 2.97 -7.02 -12.63
N PHE A 25 3.13 -8.20 -12.00
CA PHE A 25 3.24 -9.49 -12.73
C PHE A 25 2.24 -10.52 -12.16
N VAL A 26 0.95 -10.33 -12.37
CA VAL A 26 -0.14 -10.91 -11.54
C VAL A 26 -0.51 -12.37 -11.84
N GLU A 27 0.11 -13.06 -12.80
CA GLU A 27 -0.34 -14.42 -13.17
C GLU A 27 0.18 -15.56 -12.27
N SER A 28 1.21 -15.34 -11.44
CA SER A 28 1.77 -16.36 -10.52
C SER A 28 1.80 -15.94 -9.04
N ARG A 29 1.02 -14.92 -8.65
CA ARG A 29 1.30 -14.07 -7.46
C ARG A 29 0.37 -14.18 -6.26
N ARG A 30 -0.68 -15.01 -6.28
CA ARG A 30 -1.53 -15.17 -5.08
C ARG A 30 -0.71 -15.55 -3.84
N GLU A 31 0.31 -16.38 -4.03
CA GLU A 31 1.16 -16.88 -2.93
C GLU A 31 2.05 -15.83 -2.26
N VAL A 32 2.34 -14.70 -2.92
CA VAL A 32 3.25 -13.67 -2.36
C VAL A 32 2.56 -12.33 -2.09
N PHE A 33 1.27 -12.26 -2.41
CA PHE A 33 0.53 -11.00 -2.36
C PHE A 33 0.33 -10.53 -0.92
N GLU A 34 0.09 -11.47 0.01
CA GLU A 34 -0.04 -11.19 1.43
C GLU A 34 1.24 -10.60 2.02
N GLU A 35 2.40 -11.18 1.73
CA GLU A 35 3.69 -10.70 2.20
C GLU A 35 4.03 -9.31 1.64
N VAL A 36 3.65 -9.05 0.38
CA VAL A 36 3.82 -7.72 -0.21
C VAL A 36 2.95 -6.69 0.53
N LEU A 37 1.71 -7.02 0.85
CA LEU A 37 0.83 -6.14 1.64
C LEU A 37 1.36 -5.91 3.05
N GLU A 38 1.95 -6.92 3.67
CA GLU A 38 2.60 -6.80 4.97
C GLU A 38 3.80 -5.83 4.90
N ILE A 39 4.65 -5.95 3.88
CA ILE A 39 5.76 -5.01 3.65
C ILE A 39 5.24 -3.59 3.45
N VAL A 40 4.21 -3.39 2.61
CA VAL A 40 3.61 -2.07 2.39
C VAL A 40 3.05 -1.51 3.70
N SER A 41 2.44 -2.35 4.54
CA SER A 41 1.93 -1.96 5.87
C SER A 41 3.06 -1.43 6.75
N TYR A 42 4.18 -2.15 6.86
CA TYR A 42 5.32 -1.70 7.65
C TYR A 42 5.94 -0.41 7.11
N MET A 43 6.11 -0.30 5.79
CA MET A 43 6.67 0.90 5.17
C MET A 43 5.77 2.11 5.39
N THR A 44 4.45 1.93 5.27
CA THR A 44 3.46 3.00 5.46
C THR A 44 3.16 3.28 6.92
N PHE A 45 3.51 2.41 7.87
CA PHE A 45 3.31 2.64 9.32
C PHE A 45 4.56 3.20 10.02
N PHE A 46 5.75 2.70 9.70
CA PHE A 46 6.98 3.10 10.41
C PHE A 46 7.70 4.28 9.78
N SER A 47 7.54 4.53 8.47
CA SER A 47 8.20 5.65 7.81
C SER A 47 7.66 6.99 8.35
N PRO A 48 8.49 8.00 8.69
CA PRO A 48 7.99 9.30 9.18
C PRO A 48 7.03 10.00 8.20
N THR A 49 7.21 9.76 6.90
CA THR A 49 6.34 10.26 5.83
C THR A 49 6.15 9.19 4.78
N ILE A 50 4.97 9.15 4.15
CA ILE A 50 4.69 8.28 3.01
C ILE A 50 5.19 8.97 1.74
N SER A 51 6.11 8.33 1.00
CA SER A 51 6.65 8.88 -0.25
C SER A 51 5.62 8.80 -1.38
N MET A 52 5.77 9.64 -2.42
CA MET A 52 4.91 9.58 -3.62
C MET A 52 5.00 8.25 -4.35
N ASP A 53 6.19 7.66 -4.35
CA ASP A 53 6.47 6.29 -4.78
C ASP A 53 5.58 5.28 -4.04
N MET A 54 5.44 5.40 -2.71
CA MET A 54 4.52 4.54 -1.98
C MET A 54 3.05 4.85 -2.31
N TRP A 55 2.69 6.12 -2.42
CA TRP A 55 1.35 6.53 -2.84
C TRP A 55 0.92 5.97 -4.19
N SER A 56 1.85 5.73 -5.13
CA SER A 56 1.53 5.11 -6.41
C SER A 56 1.05 3.67 -6.28
N LEU A 57 1.24 3.01 -5.13
CA LEU A 57 0.72 1.67 -4.87
C LEU A 57 -0.74 1.66 -4.40
N ALA A 58 -1.23 2.75 -3.80
CA ALA A 58 -2.62 2.84 -3.34
C ALA A 58 -3.66 2.55 -4.44
N PRO A 59 -3.60 3.14 -5.66
CA PRO A 59 -4.54 2.81 -6.72
C PRO A 59 -4.40 1.35 -7.18
N LEU A 60 -3.18 0.80 -7.25
CA LEU A 60 -2.94 -0.59 -7.63
C LEU A 60 -3.58 -1.57 -6.65
N MET A 61 -3.52 -1.28 -5.35
CA MET A 61 -4.18 -2.10 -4.33
C MET A 61 -5.71 -2.02 -4.42
N MET A 62 -6.26 -0.84 -4.72
CA MET A 62 -7.70 -0.68 -4.92
C MET A 62 -8.20 -1.41 -6.18
N GLU A 63 -7.42 -1.38 -7.26
CA GLU A 63 -7.68 -2.15 -8.48
C GLU A 63 -7.60 -3.65 -8.22
N ALA A 64 -6.54 -4.13 -7.55
CA ALA A 64 -6.41 -5.53 -7.20
C ALA A 64 -7.60 -6.03 -6.37
N LEU A 65 -8.06 -5.22 -5.41
CA LEU A 65 -9.20 -5.57 -4.56
C LEU A 65 -10.54 -5.61 -5.33
N ALA A 66 -10.68 -4.80 -6.37
CA ALA A 66 -11.87 -4.80 -7.23
C ALA A 66 -11.88 -5.97 -8.24
N ASP A 67 -10.72 -6.56 -8.54
CA ASP A 67 -10.57 -7.60 -9.57
C ASP A 67 -10.45 -9.01 -8.96
N PHE A 68 -9.39 -9.28 -8.20
CA PHE A 68 -9.05 -10.66 -7.77
C PHE A 68 -8.74 -10.81 -6.28
N ALA A 69 -8.52 -9.72 -5.55
CA ALA A 69 -7.95 -9.73 -4.21
C ALA A 69 -8.98 -9.59 -3.07
N SER A 70 -10.25 -9.94 -3.31
CA SER A 70 -11.32 -9.90 -2.30
C SER A 70 -10.95 -10.68 -1.03
N ASP A 71 -10.28 -11.83 -1.20
CA ASP A 71 -9.89 -12.71 -0.08
C ASP A 71 -8.77 -12.10 0.79
N TYR A 72 -8.03 -11.12 0.25
CA TYR A 72 -6.97 -10.40 0.95
C TYR A 72 -7.47 -9.09 1.56
N PHE A 73 -8.78 -8.83 1.58
CA PHE A 73 -9.35 -7.62 2.15
C PHE A 73 -8.82 -7.29 3.55
N PRO A 74 -8.71 -8.25 4.51
CA PRO A 74 -8.13 -7.97 5.82
C PRO A 74 -6.69 -7.46 5.76
N ASN A 75 -5.88 -7.98 4.83
CA ASN A 75 -4.49 -7.58 4.66
C ASN A 75 -4.37 -6.21 3.95
N ILE A 76 -5.25 -5.91 2.98
CA ILE A 76 -5.28 -4.64 2.23
C ILE A 76 -5.77 -3.48 3.12
N LEU A 77 -6.64 -3.75 4.10
CA LEU A 77 -7.14 -2.71 5.00
C LEU A 77 -6.04 -2.04 5.81
N VAL A 78 -4.99 -2.77 6.20
CA VAL A 78 -3.89 -2.23 7.01
C VAL A 78 -3.12 -1.10 6.29
N PRO A 79 -2.57 -1.29 5.08
CA PRO A 79 -1.89 -0.21 4.38
C PRO A 79 -2.87 0.91 3.96
N LEU A 80 -4.13 0.60 3.64
CA LEU A 80 -5.15 1.62 3.35
C LEU A 80 -5.41 2.53 4.56
N ASP A 81 -5.57 1.97 5.76
CA ASP A 81 -5.70 2.75 6.99
C ASP A 81 -4.48 3.65 7.17
N ASN A 82 -3.27 3.14 6.97
CA ASN A 82 -2.04 3.94 7.08
C ASN A 82 -2.02 5.12 6.09
N TYR A 83 -2.45 4.93 4.84
CA TYR A 83 -2.57 6.04 3.87
C TYR A 83 -3.55 7.11 4.36
N VAL A 84 -4.67 6.71 4.96
CA VAL A 84 -5.69 7.64 5.48
C VAL A 84 -5.20 8.34 6.75
N SER A 85 -4.71 7.59 7.74
CA SER A 85 -4.39 8.08 9.08
C SER A 85 -3.06 8.83 9.15
N ARG A 86 -2.05 8.40 8.39
CA ARG A 86 -0.71 9.01 8.38
C ARG A 86 -0.47 9.90 7.17
N GLY A 87 -1.21 9.65 6.10
CA GLY A 87 -1.14 10.37 4.85
C GLY A 87 -2.28 11.37 4.60
N THR A 88 -3.08 11.70 5.64
CA THR A 88 -4.32 12.50 5.52
C THR A 88 -4.15 13.79 4.71
N ALA A 89 -3.03 14.49 4.91
CA ALA A 89 -2.73 15.74 4.24
C ALA A 89 -2.55 15.60 2.71
N HIS A 90 -2.24 14.40 2.22
CA HIS A 90 -2.23 14.07 0.80
C HIS A 90 -3.54 13.41 0.37
N PHE A 91 -4.07 12.47 1.18
CA PHE A 91 -5.29 11.72 0.89
C PHE A 91 -6.51 12.61 0.60
N LEU A 92 -6.76 13.61 1.44
CA LEU A 92 -7.97 14.45 1.35
C LEU A 92 -7.97 15.43 0.17
N PRO A 93 -6.88 16.16 -0.13
CA PRO A 93 -6.89 17.10 -1.25
C PRO A 93 -6.58 16.47 -2.60
N CYS A 94 -5.99 15.25 -2.66
CA CYS A 94 -5.63 14.64 -3.94
C CYS A 94 -6.87 14.25 -4.76
N LYS A 95 -6.89 14.69 -6.03
CA LYS A 95 -7.96 14.41 -7.00
C LYS A 95 -7.51 13.60 -8.20
N GLU A 96 -6.21 13.34 -8.31
CA GLU A 96 -5.60 12.58 -9.39
C GLU A 96 -4.50 11.66 -8.80
N PRO A 97 -4.85 10.43 -8.36
CA PRO A 97 -6.19 9.85 -8.34
C PRO A 97 -7.06 10.35 -7.16
N ASP A 98 -8.39 10.37 -7.32
CA ASP A 98 -9.32 10.67 -6.22
C ASP A 98 -9.46 9.45 -5.29
N TYR A 99 -8.59 9.38 -4.28
CA TYR A 99 -8.53 8.27 -3.33
C TYR A 99 -9.83 8.07 -2.55
N GLN A 100 -10.54 9.15 -2.23
CA GLN A 100 -11.82 9.09 -1.50
C GLN A 100 -12.89 8.43 -2.36
N GLN A 101 -13.00 8.85 -3.62
CA GLN A 101 -13.97 8.28 -4.54
C GLN A 101 -13.66 6.80 -4.83
N SER A 102 -12.39 6.45 -4.99
CA SER A 102 -11.98 5.06 -5.22
C SER A 102 -12.33 4.15 -4.02
N LEU A 103 -12.05 4.59 -2.79
CA LEU A 103 -12.41 3.84 -1.58
C LEU A 103 -13.93 3.70 -1.42
N TRP A 104 -14.70 4.75 -1.73
CA TRP A 104 -16.17 4.71 -1.69
C TRP A 104 -16.75 3.73 -2.71
N LYS A 105 -16.24 3.74 -3.95
CA LYS A 105 -16.67 2.81 -5.00
C LYS A 105 -16.45 1.36 -4.57
N LEU A 106 -15.31 1.10 -3.95
CA LEU A 106 -14.94 -0.22 -3.45
C LEU A 106 -15.89 -0.75 -2.36
N GLN A 107 -16.21 0.09 -1.36
CA GLN A 107 -17.18 -0.28 -0.29
C GLN A 107 -18.57 -0.61 -0.86
N ARG A 108 -18.98 0.07 -1.94
CA ARG A 108 -20.25 -0.21 -2.61
C ARG A 108 -20.23 -1.51 -3.40
N ALA A 109 -19.09 -1.84 -4.01
CA ALA A 109 -18.94 -3.10 -4.75
C ALA A 109 -19.03 -4.30 -3.80
N SER A 110 -18.35 -4.25 -2.64
CA SER A 110 -18.38 -5.34 -1.66
C SER A 110 -19.75 -5.53 -1.00
N GLY A 111 -20.54 -4.47 -0.80
CA GLY A 111 -21.90 -4.55 -0.28
C GLY A 111 -22.94 -5.13 -1.25
N SER A 112 -22.62 -5.24 -2.55
CA SER A 112 -23.50 -5.85 -3.58
C SER A 112 -23.22 -7.33 -3.86
N MET A 113 -22.19 -7.89 -3.22
CA MET A 113 -21.77 -9.29 -3.34
C MET A 113 -22.30 -10.18 -2.19
N GLY A 114 -23.20 -9.66 -1.35
CA GLY A 114 -23.86 -10.37 -0.24
C GLY A 114 -25.33 -10.67 -0.52
#